data_AF-A0A7C5B3B1-F1
#
_entry.id   AF-A0A7C5B3B1-F1
#
_cell.length_a   1.000
_cell.length_b   1.000
_cell.length_c   1.000
_cell.angle_alpha   90.00
_cell.angle_beta   90.00
_cell.angle_gamma   90.00
#
_symmetry.space_group_name_H-M   'P 1'
#
loop_
_entity.id
_entity.type
_entity.pdbx_description
1 polymer ?
#
loop_
_entity_poly.entity_id
_entity_poly.type
_entity_poly.pdbx_seq_one_letter_code
_entity_poly.pdbx_strand_id
1 'polypeptide(L)'
;MRVSTRFFEVFRMIGRLWTDLPLLFRLLKAWKDGSYRGLSMRTLASLVAALIYVVSPVDFMPDFIPGIGLLDDAAVLAFLLHSMTQDLAAFRVWEQSRVKV
;
A
#
# COMPACT_ATOMS: atom_id res chain seq x y z
N MET A 1 25.45 20.21 -13.15
CA MET A 1 24.90 18.88 -12.83
C MET A 1 23.39 19.02 -12.66
N ARG A 2 22.57 18.40 -13.53
CA ARG A 2 21.10 18.37 -13.36
C ARG A 2 20.78 17.25 -12.39
N VAL A 3 20.70 17.56 -11.09
CA VAL A 3 20.20 16.60 -10.10
C VAL A 3 18.76 16.30 -10.47
N SER A 4 18.49 15.03 -10.81
CA SER A 4 17.23 14.59 -11.40
C SER A 4 16.09 14.74 -10.39
N THR A 5 15.15 15.64 -10.68
CA THR A 5 13.93 15.94 -9.88
C THR A 5 13.16 14.67 -9.51
N ARG A 6 13.26 13.62 -10.34
CA ARG A 6 12.65 12.31 -10.13
C ARG A 6 13.08 11.63 -8.83
N PHE A 7 14.31 11.82 -8.39
CA PHE A 7 14.80 11.23 -7.14
C PHE A 7 14.04 11.79 -5.94
N PHE A 8 13.88 13.12 -5.89
CA PHE A 8 13.15 13.79 -4.81
C PHE A 8 11.67 13.40 -4.76
N GLU A 9 11.06 13.15 -5.92
CA GLU A 9 9.67 12.66 -5.99
C GLU A 9 9.51 11.27 -5.39
N VAL A 10 10.44 10.35 -5.66
CA VAL A 10 10.43 9.00 -5.08
C VAL A 10 10.56 9.08 -3.55
N PHE A 11 11.46 9.91 -3.02
CA PHE A 11 11.57 10.10 -1.57
C PHE A 11 10.29 10.67 -0.94
N ARG A 12 9.65 11.65 -1.60
CA ARG A 12 8.33 12.18 -1.17
C ARG A 12 7.23 11.13 -1.25
N MET A 13 7.30 10.23 -2.22
CA MET A 13 6.33 9.14 -2.37
C MET A 13 6.51 8.15 -1.24
N ILE A 14 7.74 7.68 -1.01
CA ILE A 14 8.10 6.78 0.10
C ILE A 14 7.67 7.36 1.46
N GLY A 15 7.95 8.65 1.72
CA GLY A 15 7.51 9.30 2.96
C GLY A 15 5.99 9.33 3.16
N ARG A 16 5.22 9.46 2.07
CA ARG A 16 3.75 9.34 2.12
C ARG A 16 3.32 7.91 2.45
N LEU A 17 3.95 6.91 1.84
CA LEU A 17 3.67 5.50 2.14
C LEU A 17 3.80 5.19 3.63
N TRP A 18 4.87 5.68 4.28
CA TRP A 18 5.05 5.55 5.73
C TRP A 18 3.91 6.14 6.56
N THR A 19 3.28 7.21 6.07
CA THR A 19 2.14 7.86 6.74
C THR A 19 0.83 7.11 6.49
N ASP A 20 0.72 6.43 5.35
CA ASP A 20 -0.46 5.69 4.93
C ASP A 20 -0.50 4.26 5.50
N LEU A 21 0.65 3.70 5.90
CA LEU A 21 0.72 2.36 6.52
C LEU A 21 -0.23 2.19 7.73
N PRO A 22 -0.22 3.06 8.76
CA PRO A 22 -1.19 2.96 9.85
C PRO A 22 -2.64 3.09 9.40
N LEU A 23 -2.89 3.91 8.37
CA LEU A 23 -4.24 4.11 7.81
C LEU A 23 -4.73 2.84 7.10
N LEU A 24 -3.86 2.13 6.38
CA LEU A 24 -4.15 0.84 5.75
C LEU A 24 -4.50 -0.24 6.77
N PHE A 25 -3.74 -0.32 7.88
CA PHE A 25 -4.05 -1.27 8.96
C PHE A 25 -5.43 -0.99 9.58
N ARG A 26 -5.77 0.28 9.81
CA ARG A 26 -7.09 0.67 10.33
C ARG A 26 -8.20 0.38 9.33
N LEU A 27 -7.96 0.63 8.05
CA LEU A 27 -8.87 0.30 6.95
C LEU A 27 -9.13 -1.21 6.88
N LEU A 28 -8.08 -2.03 6.94
CA LEU A 28 -8.20 -3.49 6.93
C LEU A 28 -8.94 -3.99 8.17
N LYS A 29 -8.66 -3.43 9.35
CA LYS A 29 -9.39 -3.74 10.58
C LYS A 29 -10.87 -3.37 10.46
N ALA A 30 -11.18 -2.16 10.00
CA ALA A 30 -12.55 -1.69 9.82
C ALA A 30 -13.33 -2.53 8.80
N TRP A 31 -12.65 -3.00 7.74
CA TRP A 31 -13.21 -3.92 6.76
C TRP A 31 -13.46 -5.31 7.35
N LYS A 32 -12.48 -5.88 8.08
CA LYS A 32 -12.59 -7.16 8.77
C LYS A 32 -13.71 -7.17 9.81
N ASP A 33 -13.88 -6.06 10.53
CA ASP A 33 -14.95 -5.87 11.52
C ASP A 33 -16.32 -5.57 10.86
N GLY A 34 -16.37 -5.48 9.53
CA GLY A 34 -17.59 -5.22 8.75
C GLY A 34 -18.09 -3.78 8.81
N SER A 35 -17.43 -2.91 9.58
CA SER A 35 -17.81 -1.51 9.79
C SER A 35 -17.59 -0.62 8.56
N TYR A 36 -16.66 -1.00 7.67
CA TYR A 36 -16.36 -0.28 6.43
C TYR A 36 -16.32 -1.23 5.24
N ARG A 37 -17.23 -1.06 4.27
CA ARG A 37 -17.29 -1.85 3.01
C ARG A 37 -17.08 -0.98 1.76
N GLY A 38 -16.47 0.19 1.91
CA GLY A 38 -16.20 1.11 0.80
C GLY A 38 -15.11 0.64 -0.15
N LEU A 39 -14.46 -0.51 0.11
CA LEU A 39 -13.43 -1.09 -0.75
C LEU A 39 -14.04 -2.02 -1.80
N SER A 40 -13.54 -1.91 -3.02
CA SER A 40 -13.81 -2.93 -4.03
C SER A 40 -13.13 -4.26 -3.66
N MET A 41 -13.72 -5.39 -4.08
CA MET A 41 -13.10 -6.72 -3.89
C MET A 41 -11.74 -6.81 -4.58
N ARG A 42 -11.56 -6.10 -5.69
CA ARG A 42 -10.30 -6.02 -6.43
C ARG A 42 -9.22 -5.32 -5.62
N THR A 43 -9.55 -4.16 -5.03
CA THR A 43 -8.66 -3.41 -4.13
C THR A 43 -8.24 -4.27 -2.95
N LEU A 44 -9.20 -4.94 -2.31
CA LEU A 44 -8.93 -5.81 -1.17
C LEU A 44 -7.99 -6.97 -1.54
N ALA A 45 -8.25 -7.66 -2.65
CA ALA A 45 -7.41 -8.75 -3.11
C ALA A 45 -5.96 -8.28 -3.36
N SER A 46 -5.80 -7.12 -4.01
CA SER A 46 -4.47 -6.54 -4.26
C SER A 46 -3.77 -6.11 -2.97
N LEU A 47 -4.51 -5.56 -1.99
CA LEU A 47 -3.97 -5.22 -0.67
C LEU A 47 -3.48 -6.46 0.09
N VAL A 48 -4.30 -7.52 0.13
CA VAL A 48 -3.94 -8.79 0.78
C VAL A 48 -2.72 -9.42 0.10
N ALA A 49 -2.65 -9.42 -1.23
CA ALA A 49 -1.51 -9.92 -1.97
C ALA A 49 -0.21 -9.17 -1.61
N ALA A 50 -0.26 -7.83 -1.54
CA ALA A 50 0.91 -7.03 -1.15
C ALA A 50 1.29 -7.22 0.33
N LEU A 51 0.32 -7.41 1.23
CA LEU A 51 0.60 -7.72 2.64
C LEU A 51 1.27 -9.10 2.81
N ILE A 52 0.76 -10.12 2.11
CA ILE A 52 1.39 -11.45 2.09
C ILE A 52 2.82 -11.34 1.57
N TYR A 53 3.04 -10.55 0.52
CA TYR A 53 4.36 -10.28 -0.03
C TYR A 53 5.31 -9.61 0.98
N VAL A 54 4.84 -8.61 1.74
CA VAL A 54 5.63 -7.92 2.78
C VAL A 54 5.95 -8.83 3.97
N VAL A 55 5.00 -9.67 4.39
CA VAL A 55 5.13 -10.53 5.59
C VAL A 55 5.93 -11.81 5.29
N SER A 56 5.86 -12.35 4.08
CA SER A 56 6.64 -13.51 3.65
C SER A 56 7.40 -13.22 2.34
N PRO A 57 8.52 -12.48 2.41
CA PRO A 57 9.42 -12.33 1.27
C PRO A 57 10.17 -13.65 0.91
N VAL A 58 9.88 -14.77 1.58
CA VAL A 58 10.77 -15.94 1.61
C VAL A 58 10.27 -17.15 0.80
N ASP A 59 8.98 -17.29 0.46
CA ASP A 59 8.49 -18.66 0.16
C ASP A 59 7.57 -18.87 -1.05
N PHE A 60 7.86 -18.29 -2.23
CA PHE A 60 7.16 -18.75 -3.46
C PHE A 60 7.98 -18.91 -4.74
N MET A 61 9.29 -18.69 -4.74
CA MET A 61 10.16 -19.10 -5.86
C MET A 61 11.51 -19.58 -5.35
N PRO A 62 11.77 -20.91 -5.30
CA PRO A 62 13.13 -21.40 -5.34
C PRO A 62 13.61 -21.26 -6.78
N ASP A 63 14.11 -20.07 -7.14
CA ASP A 63 15.16 -19.88 -8.14
C ASP A 63 15.61 -18.41 -8.13
N PHE A 64 16.65 -18.17 -7.34
CA PHE A 64 17.42 -16.93 -7.33
C PHE A 64 18.06 -16.71 -8.71
N ILE A 65 17.43 -15.91 -9.59
CA ILE A 65 18.16 -15.26 -10.70
C ILE A 65 18.90 -14.07 -10.09
N PRO A 66 20.25 -14.09 -9.99
CA PRO A 66 21.00 -13.01 -9.36
C PRO A 66 20.92 -11.75 -10.23
N GLY A 67 20.36 -10.66 -9.68
CA GLY A 67 20.47 -9.31 -10.26
C GLY A 67 19.19 -8.65 -10.81
N ILE A 68 18.03 -9.33 -10.82
CA ILE A 68 16.79 -8.76 -11.40
C ILE A 68 15.58 -8.81 -10.44
N GLY A 69 15.54 -9.74 -9.48
CA GLY A 69 14.32 -10.07 -8.73
C GLY A 69 13.89 -9.19 -7.56
N LEU A 70 14.60 -8.11 -7.19
CA LEU A 70 14.28 -7.31 -5.98
C LEU A 70 13.57 -5.97 -6.27
N LEU A 71 13.62 -5.49 -7.51
CA LEU A 71 13.05 -4.20 -7.90
C LEU A 71 11.56 -4.28 -8.25
N ASP A 72 11.10 -5.44 -8.72
CA ASP A 72 9.72 -5.63 -9.18
C ASP A 72 8.72 -5.48 -8.03
N ASP A 73 9.05 -5.95 -6.84
CA ASP A 73 8.06 -6.00 -5.76
C ASP A 73 7.89 -4.69 -4.99
N ALA A 74 8.98 -3.91 -4.86
CA ALA A 74 8.88 -2.54 -4.34
C ALA A 74 8.08 -1.66 -5.32
N ALA A 75 8.19 -1.91 -6.63
CA ALA A 75 7.40 -1.24 -7.64
C ALA A 75 5.93 -1.65 -7.58
N VAL A 76 5.61 -2.94 -7.37
CA VAL A 76 4.24 -3.44 -7.17
C VAL A 76 3.62 -2.84 -5.92
N LEU A 77 4.33 -2.79 -4.79
CA LEU A 77 3.84 -2.16 -3.56
C LEU A 77 3.61 -0.66 -3.75
N ALA A 78 4.55 0.05 -4.38
CA ALA A 78 4.41 1.47 -4.69
C ALA A 78 3.24 1.75 -5.65
N PHE A 79 3.06 0.90 -6.66
CA PHE A 79 1.94 0.96 -7.60
C PHE A 79 0.60 0.70 -6.90
N LEU A 80 0.54 -0.30 -6.04
CA LEU A 80 -0.64 -0.59 -5.23
C LEU A 80 -1.01 0.63 -4.39
N LEU A 81 -0.07 1.14 -3.60
CA LEU A 81 -0.31 2.28 -2.72
C LEU A 81 -0.72 3.53 -3.50
N HIS A 82 -0.15 3.72 -4.69
CA HIS A 82 -0.60 4.75 -5.61
C HIS A 82 -2.05 4.53 -6.07
N SER A 83 -2.40 3.31 -6.50
CA SER A 83 -3.76 2.98 -6.92
C SER A 83 -4.79 3.12 -5.80
N MET A 84 -4.39 2.85 -4.55
CA MET A 84 -5.24 2.94 -3.36
C MET A 84 -5.36 4.35 -2.78
N THR A 85 -4.71 5.36 -3.38
CA THR A 85 -4.74 6.73 -2.85
C THR A 85 -6.17 7.28 -2.71
N GLN A 86 -7.05 6.96 -3.66
CA GLN A 86 -8.46 7.35 -3.61
C GLN A 86 -9.24 6.60 -2.54
N ASP A 87 -9.02 5.29 -2.41
CA ASP A 87 -9.66 4.45 -1.40
C ASP A 87 -9.26 4.88 0.02
N LEU A 88 -7.99 5.23 0.21
CA LEU A 88 -7.45 5.77 1.47
C LEU A 88 -8.02 7.14 1.80
N ALA A 89 -8.19 8.02 0.81
CA ALA A 89 -8.82 9.32 1.00
C ALA A 89 -10.28 9.15 1.42
N ALA A 90 -11.04 8.28 0.75
CA ALA A 90 -12.42 7.97 1.10
C ALA A 90 -12.54 7.39 2.52
N PHE A 91 -11.67 6.44 2.87
CA PHE A 91 -11.62 5.86 4.20
C PHE A 91 -11.29 6.91 5.27
N ARG A 92 -10.32 7.79 5.02
CA ARG A 92 -9.95 8.86 5.97
C ARG A 92 -11.12 9.79 6.24
N VAL A 93 -11.88 10.17 5.21
CA VAL A 93 -13.09 11.01 5.36
C VAL A 93 -14.15 10.28 6.19
N TRP A 94 -14.42 9.02 5.86
CA TRP A 94 -15.36 8.18 6.61
C TRP A 94 -14.95 8.05 8.08
N GLU A 95 -13.66 7.80 8.34
CA GLU A 95 -13.14 7.62 9.69
C GLU A 95 -13.23 8.90 10.52
N GLN A 96 -12.89 10.05 9.94
CA GLN A 96 -13.05 11.36 10.59
C GLN A 96 -14.52 11.67 10.90
N SER A 97 -15.46 11.24 10.05
CA SER A 97 -16.89 11.39 10.33
C SER A 97 -17.36 10.55 11.52
N ARG A 98 -16.69 9.43 11.82
CA ARG A 98 -17.00 8.53 12.94
C ARG A 98 -16.38 8.96 14.27
N VAL A 99 -15.25 9.70 14.22
CA VAL A 99 -14.54 10.19 15.43
C VAL A 99 -15.20 11.46 16.01
N LYS A 100 -16.06 12.15 15.27
CA LYS A 100 -16.79 13.35 15.73
C LYS A 100 -17.97 13.06 16.67
N VAL A 101 -17.90 12.03 17.51
CA VAL A 101 -18.93 11.71 18.52
C VAL A 101 -18.40 12.00 19.91
#